data_AF-A0A947SEC7-F1
#
_entry.id   AF-A0A947SEC7-F1
#
_cell.length_a   1.000
_cell.length_b   1.000
_cell.length_c   1.000
_cell.angle_alpha   90.00
_cell.angle_beta   90.00
_cell.angle_gamma   90.00
#
_symmetry.space_group_name_H-M   'P 1'
#
loop_
_entity.id
_entity.type
_entity.pdbx_description
1 polymer ?
#
loop_
_entity_poly.entity_id
_entity_poly.type
_entity_poly.pdbx_seq_one_letter_code
_entity_poly.pdbx_strand_id
1 'polypeptide(L)' 'MLVSLGSIGYTVGVIGEVLIAYTVLKVHDRFLQEHMVDRKVLKEMKKEQIVAFIALAMIIAGYVLKVVSLEFHL' A
#
# COMPACT_ATOMS: atom_id res chain seq x y z
N MET A 1 -8.82 -17.32 23.93
CA MET A 1 -8.67 -15.87 24.24
C MET A 1 -9.20 -15.11 23.04
N LEU A 2 -10.25 -14.31 23.25
CA LEU A 2 -10.96 -13.60 22.18
C LEU A 2 -10.01 -12.63 21.47
N VAL A 3 -10.05 -12.63 20.13
CA VAL A 3 -9.35 -11.62 19.32
C VAL A 3 -9.79 -10.24 19.82
N SER A 4 -8.83 -9.43 20.27
CA SER A 4 -9.09 -8.08 20.76
C SER A 4 -9.70 -7.22 19.65
N LEU A 5 -10.73 -6.43 19.96
CA LEU A 5 -11.30 -5.42 19.07
C LEU A 5 -10.22 -4.49 18.49
N GLY A 6 -9.14 -4.24 19.25
CA GLY A 6 -7.99 -3.47 18.77
C GLY A 6 -7.28 -4.13 17.59
N SER A 7 -7.02 -5.44 17.65
CA SER A 7 -6.34 -6.17 16.58
C SER A 7 -7.15 -6.17 15.29
N ILE A 8 -8.47 -6.37 15.39
CA ILE A 8 -9.38 -6.32 14.23
C ILE A 8 -9.41 -4.92 13.62
N GLY A 9 -9.52 -3.87 14.44
CA GLY A 9 -9.49 -2.48 13.97
C GLY A 9 -8.20 -2.15 13.20
N TYR A 10 -7.06 -2.63 13.68
CA TYR A 10 -5.79 -2.45 12.97
C TYR A 10 -5.72 -3.22 11.65
N THR A 11 -6.13 -4.49 11.63
CA THR A 11 -6.15 -5.29 10.39
C THR A 11 -7.06 -4.65 9.34
N VAL A 12 -8.25 -4.17 9.73
CA VAL A 12 -9.17 -3.45 8.84
C VAL A 12 -8.53 -2.14 8.33
N GLY A 13 -7.83 -1.41 9.19
CA GLY A 13 -7.09 -0.21 8.80
C GLY A 13 -6.03 -0.48 7.73
N VAL A 14 -5.20 -1.51 7.93
CA VAL A 14 -4.17 -1.91 6.96
C VAL A 14 -4.78 -2.37 5.64
N ILE A 15 -5.89 -3.13 5.68
CA ILE A 15 -6.62 -3.51 4.46
C ILE A 15 -7.10 -2.26 3.71
N GLY A 16 -7.63 -1.26 4.42
CA GLY A 16 -8.03 0.03 3.83
C GLY A 16 -6.87 0.76 3.16
N GLU A 17 -5.71 0.86 3.83
CA GLU A 17 -4.51 1.48 3.28
C GLU A 17 -4.00 0.75 2.02
N VAL A 18 -4.02 -0.60 2.02
CA VAL A 18 -3.65 -1.42 0.86
C VAL A 18 -4.61 -1.18 -0.31
N LEU A 19 -5.91 -1.07 -0.07
CA LEU A 19 -6.91 -0.78 -1.12
C LEU A 19 -6.72 0.61 -1.73
N ILE A 20 -6.37 1.62 -0.92
CA ILE A 20 -6.04 2.96 -1.41
C ILE A 20 -4.78 2.90 -2.28
N ALA A 21 -3.72 2.25 -1.79
CA ALA A 21 -2.48 2.07 -2.56
C ALA A 21 -2.73 1.35 -3.89
N TYR A 22 -3.53 0.28 -3.89
CA TYR A 22 -3.93 -0.43 -5.10
C TYR A 22 -4.67 0.49 -6.08
N THR A 23 -5.59 1.32 -5.58
CA THR A 23 -6.35 2.27 -6.42
C THR A 23 -5.43 3.27 -7.09
N VAL A 24 -4.48 3.84 -6.34
CA VAL A 24 -3.47 4.77 -6.88
C VAL A 24 -2.62 4.08 -7.96
N LEU A 25 -2.13 2.87 -7.68
CA LEU A 25 -1.33 2.09 -8.65
C LEU A 25 -2.12 1.77 -9.93
N LYS A 26 -3.42 1.44 -9.81
CA LYS A 26 -4.29 1.14 -10.95
C LYS A 26 -4.50 2.36 -11.85
N VAL A 27 -4.62 3.56 -11.27
CA VAL A 27 -4.71 4.80 -12.05
C VAL A 27 -3.42 5.05 -12.82
N HIS A 28 -2.26 4.80 -12.21
CA HIS A 28 -0.97 4.95 -12.90
C HIS A 28 -0.84 3.96 -14.06
N ASP A 29 -1.19 2.69 -13.85
CA ASP A 29 -1.13 1.68 -14.92
C ASP A 29 -2.07 2.01 -16.08
N ARG A 30 -3.29 2.48 -15.79
CA ARG A 30 -4.24 2.94 -16.81
C ARG A 30 -3.70 4.14 -17.60
N PHE A 31 -3.08 5.09 -16.93
CA PHE A 31 -2.54 6.30 -17.55
C PHE A 31 -1.30 6.00 -18.42
N LEU A 32 -0.46 5.03 -18.02
CA LEU A 32 0.67 4.56 -18.84
C LEU A 32 0.23 3.92 -20.16
N GLN A 33 -1.00 3.41 -20.27
CA GLN A 33 -1.56 2.82 -21.49
C GLN A 33 -2.11 3.88 -22.48
N GLU A 34 -2.27 5.14 -22.06
CA GLU A 34 -2.69 6.22 -22.95
C GLU A 34 -1.53 6.70 -23.86
N HIS A 35 -1.70 6.51 -25.16
CA HIS A 35 -0.66 6.78 -26.16
C HIS A 35 -0.47 8.27 -26.49
N MET A 36 -1.30 9.16 -25.93
CA MET A 36 -1.26 10.61 -26.17
C MET A 36 -0.40 11.38 -25.16
N VAL A 37 0.19 10.70 -24.18
CA VAL A 37 0.94 11.33 -23.09
C VAL A 37 2.42 11.52 -23.48
N ASP A 38 2.97 12.71 -23.20
CA ASP A 38 4.38 13.02 -23.42
C ASP A 38 5.30 12.05 -22.64
N ARG A 39 6.38 11.59 -23.29
CA ARG A 39 7.42 10.74 -22.67
C ARG A 39 8.02 11.36 -21.41
N LYS A 40 8.08 12.68 -21.29
CA LYS A 40 8.53 13.36 -20.07
C LYS A 40 7.57 13.09 -18.90
N VAL A 41 6.27 13.20 -19.13
CA VAL A 41 5.23 12.94 -18.12
C VAL A 41 5.23 11.45 -17.73
N LEU A 42 5.33 10.55 -18.70
CA LEU A 42 5.42 9.10 -18.43
C LEU A 42 6.64 8.74 -17.56
N LYS A 43 7.78 9.43 -17.73
CA LYS A 43 8.97 9.22 -16.89
C LYS A 43 8.76 9.69 -15.45
N GLU A 44 8.13 10.84 -15.25
CA GLU A 44 7.84 11.34 -13.90
C GLU A 44 6.81 10.46 -13.20
N MET A 45 5.77 10.01 -13.89
CA MET A 45 4.76 9.10 -13.33
C MET A 45 5.33 7.74 -12.92
N LYS A 46 6.33 7.21 -13.65
CA LYS A 46 7.03 5.99 -13.21
C LYS A 46 7.76 6.19 -11.88
N LYS A 47 8.33 7.36 -11.62
CA LYS A 47 8.96 7.67 -10.33
C LYS A 47 7.91 7.72 -9.23
N GLU A 48 6.77 8.36 -9.48
CA GLU A 48 5.65 8.42 -8.53
C GLU A 48 5.10 7.02 -8.20
N GLN A 49 4.96 6.16 -9.21
CA GLN A 49 4.55 4.77 -9.03
C GLN A 49 5.53 3.98 -8.14
N ILE A 50 6.84 4.21 -8.28
CA ILE A 50 7.86 3.58 -7.41
C ILE A 50 7.68 4.05 -5.96
N VAL A 51 7.43 5.35 -5.73
CA VAL A 51 7.17 5.88 -4.38
C VAL A 51 5.92 5.21 -3.77
N ALA A 52 4.85 5.04 -4.56
CA ALA A 52 3.64 4.35 -4.12
C ALA A 52 3.91 2.87 -3.75
N PHE A 53 4.74 2.16 -4.53
CA PHE A 53 5.16 0.80 -4.20
C PHE A 53 5.99 0.73 -2.91
N ILE A 54 6.91 1.68 -2.70
CA ILE A 54 7.69 1.76 -1.46
C ILE A 54 6.76 1.99 -0.26
N ALA A 55 5.80 2.91 -0.38
CA ALA A 55 4.82 3.17 0.67
C ALA A 55 3.98 1.91 0.99
N LEU A 56 3.50 1.20 -0.03
CA LEU A 56 2.79 -0.07 0.15
C LEU A 56 3.65 -1.13 0.86
N ALA A 57 4.92 -1.25 0.48
CA ALA A 57 5.85 -2.18 1.12
C ALA A 57 6.07 -1.82 2.61
N MET A 58 6.17 -0.53 2.94
CA MET A 58 6.28 -0.06 4.32
C MET A 58 5.02 -0.37 5.15
N ILE A 59 3.82 -0.19 4.60
CA ILE A 59 2.54 -0.52 5.27
C ILE A 59 2.51 -2.02 5.60
N ILE A 60 2.84 -2.87 4.61
CA ILE A 60 2.85 -4.32 4.79
C ILE A 60 3.90 -4.73 5.83
N ALA A 61 5.12 -4.19 5.75
CA ALA A 61 6.19 -4.46 6.71
C ALA A 61 5.79 -4.02 8.13
N GLY A 62 5.15 -2.87 8.27
CA GLY A 62 4.63 -2.38 9.55
C GLY A 62 3.57 -3.31 10.15
N TYR A 63 2.67 -3.86 9.33
CA TYR A 63 1.70 -4.85 9.77
C TYR A 63 2.37 -6.14 10.23
N VAL A 64 3.34 -6.67 9.47
CA VAL A 64 4.09 -7.88 9.84
C VAL A 64 4.84 -7.68 11.16
N LEU A 65 5.58 -6.58 11.30
CA LEU A 65 6.30 -6.26 12.54
C LEU A 65 5.35 -6.17 13.73
N LYS A 66 4.17 -5.61 13.53
CA LYS A 66 3.17 -5.48 14.59
C LYS A 66 2.57 -6.82 14.98
N VAL A 67 2.24 -7.69 14.02
CA VAL A 67 1.75 -9.05 14.30
C VAL A 67 2.80 -9.87 15.04
N VAL A 68 4.05 -9.86 14.58
CA VAL A 68 5.17 -10.55 15.24
C VAL A 68 5.41 -9.98 16.64
N SER A 69 5.38 -8.67 16.82
CA SER A 69 5.50 -8.04 18.13
C SER A 69 4.32 -8.35 19.06
N LEU A 70 3.11 -8.51 18.52
CA LEU A 70 1.92 -8.87 19.30
C LEU A 70 2.01 -10.32 19.79
N GLU A 71 2.58 -11.23 18.99
CA GLU A 71 2.86 -12.62 19.40
C GLU A 71 3.99 -12.72 20.41
N PHE A 72 5.01 -11.85 20.35
CA PHE A 72 6.12 -11.84 21.32
C PHE A 72 5.76 -11.28 22.71
N HIS A 73 4.60 -10.64 22.86
CA HIS A 73 4.13 -10.05 24.13
C HIS A 73 3.01 -10.87 24.80
N LEU A 74 2.74 -12.09 24.33
CA LEU A 74 1.77 -13.06 24.87
C LEU A 74 2.47 -14.22 25.59
#